data_AF-A0A8J2SJ58-F1
#
_entry.id   AF-A0A8J2SJ58-F1
#
_cell.length_a   1.000
_cell.length_b   1.000
_cell.length_c   1.000
_cell.angle_alpha   90.00
_cell.angle_beta   90.00
_cell.angle_gamma   90.00
#
_symmetry.space_group_name_H-M   'P 1'
#
loop_
_entity.id
_entity.type
_entity.pdbx_description
1 polymer ?
#
loop_
_entity_poly.entity_id
_entity_poly.type
_entity_poly.pdbx_seq_one_letter_code
_entity_poly.pdbx_strand_id
1 'polypeptide(L)'
;MGARQRRPSGDEAEPVSPLSQHLSPIDHSGDETSVKDFSLRFSKFVMMFERVVTDLYIFVAFFFIILLMFATTFYLYLGTKTRSDIGYHDDGEPTHYSTFPKTLFSLYLLGLLGDFDLDTFDNRALRFILVLFVFIVAVVLLNVLIAIVSKSHDDITGKIAAGLFYRSRLEYITETTPVARLLPSWLRREEDGDSIKERLREALAQHKDASEADHVRESEERTKQELADVKRELAAMAATQQIILAKLQTILDDKQP
;
A
#
# COMPACT_ATOMS: atom_id res chain seq x y z
N MET A 1 -41.25 -34.49 42.56
CA MET A 1 -42.63 -34.90 42.87
C MET A 1 -43.47 -34.73 41.61
N GLY A 2 -44.26 -35.75 41.23
CA GLY A 2 -45.18 -35.75 40.08
C GLY A 2 -44.55 -36.28 38.78
N ALA A 3 -44.48 -37.59 38.52
CA ALA A 3 -45.54 -38.54 38.11
C ALA A 3 -46.12 -38.20 36.71
N ARG A 4 -45.87 -38.94 35.60
CA ARG A 4 -46.13 -40.35 35.20
C ARG A 4 -47.34 -40.44 34.25
N GLN A 5 -47.12 -40.74 32.96
CA GLN A 5 -48.02 -41.50 32.06
C GLN A 5 -47.29 -41.73 30.72
N ARG A 6 -46.72 -42.90 30.38
CA ARG A 6 -47.26 -44.21 29.95
C ARG A 6 -48.23 -44.17 28.75
N ARG A 7 -47.67 -44.46 27.55
CA ARG A 7 -48.01 -45.46 26.46
C ARG A 7 -49.49 -45.53 25.96
N PRO A 8 -49.80 -46.01 24.72
CA PRO A 8 -49.08 -47.06 23.97
C PRO A 8 -49.09 -46.99 22.40
N SER A 9 -48.29 -47.89 21.82
CA SER A 9 -48.53 -48.74 20.62
C SER A 9 -49.10 -48.17 19.32
N GLY A 10 -48.30 -48.32 18.26
CA GLY A 10 -48.74 -48.43 16.89
C GLY A 10 -47.64 -49.13 16.07
N ASP A 11 -47.70 -50.46 16.05
CA ASP A 11 -47.02 -51.29 15.05
C ASP A 11 -47.59 -50.94 13.67
N GLU A 12 -46.78 -50.44 12.76
CA GLU A 12 -46.97 -50.65 11.32
C GLU A 12 -45.60 -50.96 10.71
N ALA A 13 -45.40 -52.25 10.49
CA ALA A 13 -44.38 -52.78 9.61
C ALA A 13 -44.82 -52.54 8.17
N GLU A 14 -43.98 -51.87 7.39
CA GLU A 14 -44.09 -51.80 5.94
C GLU A 14 -42.69 -51.77 5.31
N PRO A 15 -42.57 -52.18 4.04
CA PRO A 15 -41.57 -53.16 3.63
C PRO A 15 -40.24 -52.57 3.18
N VAL A 16 -39.22 -53.39 3.37
CA VAL A 16 -37.86 -53.28 2.84
C VAL A 16 -37.91 -53.03 1.33
N SER A 17 -37.47 -51.84 0.91
CA SER A 17 -37.17 -51.52 -0.48
C SER A 17 -35.65 -51.34 -0.62
N PRO A 18 -34.95 -52.14 -1.45
CA PRO A 18 -33.50 -52.09 -1.60
C PRO A 18 -33.14 -51.03 -2.63
N LEU A 19 -33.18 -49.76 -2.25
CA LEU A 19 -32.62 -48.67 -3.04
C LEU A 19 -31.21 -48.40 -2.55
N SER A 20 -30.28 -49.18 -3.12
CA SER A 20 -28.97 -48.73 -3.57
C SER A 20 -28.46 -47.48 -2.85
N GLN A 21 -27.79 -47.70 -1.71
CA GLN A 21 -26.82 -46.75 -1.16
C GLN A 21 -25.70 -46.57 -2.18
N HIS A 22 -25.93 -45.64 -3.11
CA HIS A 22 -24.88 -44.94 -3.80
C HIS A 22 -24.19 -44.08 -2.73
N LEU A 23 -23.25 -44.70 -2.00
CA LEU A 23 -22.23 -43.99 -1.25
C LEU A 23 -21.39 -43.22 -2.28
N SER A 24 -21.82 -42.00 -2.59
CA SER A 24 -20.92 -41.01 -3.13
C SER A 24 -19.77 -40.89 -2.13
N PRO A 25 -18.50 -41.05 -2.57
CA PRO A 25 -17.37 -40.82 -1.70
C PRO A 25 -17.50 -39.39 -1.16
N ILE A 26 -17.52 -39.24 0.16
CA ILE A 26 -17.36 -37.92 0.79
C ILE A 26 -15.98 -37.44 0.37
N ASP A 27 -15.99 -36.52 -0.57
CA ASP A 27 -14.80 -35.91 -1.14
C ASP A 27 -14.17 -34.98 -0.10
N HIS A 28 -13.32 -35.54 0.75
CA HIS A 28 -12.50 -34.80 1.72
C HIS A 28 -11.36 -33.99 1.05
N SER A 29 -11.27 -33.95 -0.29
CA SER A 29 -10.21 -33.21 -1.00
C SER A 29 -10.41 -31.69 -1.03
N GLY A 30 -11.61 -31.20 -0.69
CA GLY A 30 -11.92 -29.77 -0.67
C GLY A 30 -11.22 -28.97 0.44
N ASP A 31 -10.87 -29.60 1.57
CA ASP A 31 -10.35 -28.88 2.75
C ASP A 31 -8.82 -28.64 2.65
N GLU A 32 -8.08 -29.56 2.03
CA GLU A 32 -6.63 -29.39 1.84
C GLU A 32 -6.27 -28.26 0.86
N THR A 33 -7.13 -27.98 -0.12
CA THR A 33 -6.87 -26.94 -1.14
C THR A 33 -7.07 -25.53 -0.57
N SER A 34 -8.02 -25.36 0.36
CA SER A 34 -8.29 -24.11 1.06
C SER A 34 -7.11 -23.66 1.95
N VAL A 35 -6.52 -24.59 2.71
CA VAL A 35 -5.37 -24.28 3.59
C VAL A 35 -4.13 -23.91 2.77
N LYS A 36 -3.90 -24.59 1.64
CA LYS A 36 -2.79 -24.30 0.72
C LYS A 36 -2.94 -22.91 0.09
N ASP A 37 -4.13 -22.56 -0.38
CA ASP A 37 -4.41 -21.23 -0.94
C ASP A 37 -4.23 -20.11 0.09
N PHE A 38 -4.71 -20.32 1.33
CA PHE A 38 -4.47 -19.36 2.41
C PHE A 38 -2.98 -19.16 2.71
N SER A 39 -2.20 -20.24 2.83
CA SER A 39 -0.76 -20.16 3.09
C SER A 39 0.02 -19.42 1.99
N LEU A 40 -0.40 -19.59 0.73
CA LEU A 40 0.18 -18.91 -0.43
C LEU A 40 -0.14 -17.41 -0.41
N ARG A 41 -1.39 -17.05 -0.14
CA ARG A 41 -1.82 -15.65 -0.01
C ARG A 41 -1.11 -14.96 1.16
N PHE A 42 -0.99 -15.64 2.30
CA PHE A 42 -0.30 -15.13 3.47
C PHE A 42 1.20 -14.94 3.24
N SER A 43 1.89 -15.92 2.64
CA SER A 43 3.31 -15.79 2.31
C SER A 43 3.57 -14.62 1.36
N LYS A 44 2.69 -14.43 0.36
CA LYS A 44 2.77 -13.28 -0.54
C LYS A 44 2.55 -11.95 0.20
N PHE A 45 1.58 -11.88 1.10
CA PHE A 45 1.35 -10.70 1.94
C PHE A 45 2.56 -10.37 2.82
N VAL A 46 3.14 -11.38 3.49
CA VAL A 46 4.34 -11.19 4.35
C VAL A 46 5.52 -10.67 3.53
N MET A 47 5.76 -11.22 2.33
CA MET A 47 6.82 -10.75 1.44
C MET A 47 6.58 -9.31 0.95
N MET A 48 5.33 -8.94 0.65
CA MET A 48 4.99 -7.53 0.35
C MET A 48 5.25 -6.63 1.56
N PHE A 49 4.81 -7.05 2.75
CA PHE A 49 4.94 -6.28 3.99
C PHE A 49 6.41 -6.06 4.38
N GLU A 50 7.25 -7.09 4.30
CA GLU A 50 8.70 -6.99 4.59
C GLU A 50 9.37 -5.92 3.74
N ARG A 51 8.99 -5.83 2.46
CA ARG A 51 9.51 -4.83 1.54
C ARG A 51 9.08 -3.41 1.92
N VAL A 52 7.80 -3.23 2.26
CA VAL A 52 7.29 -1.94 2.76
C VAL A 52 8.01 -1.52 4.04
N VAL A 53 8.23 -2.45 4.98
CA VAL A 53 8.96 -2.18 6.24
C VAL A 53 10.42 -1.79 5.98
N THR A 54 11.06 -2.40 4.98
CA THR A 54 12.43 -2.05 4.60
C THR A 54 12.52 -0.60 4.08
N ASP A 55 11.56 -0.20 3.25
CA ASP A 55 11.47 1.19 2.77
C ASP A 55 11.15 2.18 3.91
N LEU A 56 10.36 1.73 4.89
CA LEU A 56 9.97 2.50 6.07
C LEU A 56 11.16 2.77 7.01
N TYR A 57 12.17 1.90 7.05
CA TYR A 57 13.27 2.01 8.00
C TYR A 57 14.06 3.33 7.85
N ILE A 58 14.28 3.78 6.62
CA ILE A 58 14.97 5.06 6.34
C ILE A 58 14.16 6.23 6.90
N PHE A 59 12.85 6.20 6.73
CA PHE A 59 11.94 7.20 7.29
C PHE A 59 11.96 7.20 8.82
N VAL A 60 11.88 6.02 9.44
CA VAL A 60 11.93 5.86 10.90
C VAL A 60 13.25 6.39 11.45
N ALA A 61 14.38 6.08 10.81
CA ALA A 61 15.69 6.61 11.20
C ALA A 61 15.73 8.14 11.16
N PHE A 62 15.20 8.74 10.08
CA PHE A 62 15.12 10.20 9.95
C PHE A 62 14.20 10.83 11.01
N PHE A 63 13.04 10.23 11.27
CA PHE A 63 12.14 10.61 12.36
C PHE A 63 12.85 10.58 13.72
N PHE A 64 13.59 9.50 14.02
CA PHE A 64 14.34 9.39 15.27
C PHE A 64 15.42 10.45 15.41
N ILE A 65 16.11 10.83 14.33
CA ILE A 65 17.10 11.92 14.35
C ILE A 65 16.44 13.25 14.73
N ILE A 66 15.32 13.58 14.08
CA ILE A 66 14.55 14.80 14.40
C ILE A 66 14.07 14.75 15.86
N LEU A 67 13.49 13.62 16.27
CA LEU A 67 13.00 13.42 17.62
C LEU A 67 14.11 13.62 18.66
N LEU A 68 15.30 13.05 18.45
CA LEU A 68 16.46 13.22 19.32
C LEU A 68 16.96 14.67 19.37
N MET A 69 16.95 15.37 18.23
CA MET A 69 17.34 16.77 18.15
C MET A 69 16.44 17.64 19.04
N PHE A 70 15.12 17.53 18.88
CA PHE A 70 14.17 18.26 19.71
C PHE A 70 14.18 17.78 21.16
N ALA A 71 14.25 16.47 21.42
CA ALA A 71 14.32 15.94 22.78
C ALA A 71 15.53 16.48 23.55
N THR A 72 16.68 16.63 22.88
CA THR A 72 17.87 17.25 23.47
C THR A 72 17.64 18.73 23.79
N THR A 73 17.03 19.49 22.88
CA THR A 73 16.68 20.90 23.11
C THR A 73 15.72 21.07 24.29
N PHE A 74 14.65 20.28 24.34
CA PHE A 74 13.68 20.32 25.45
C PHE A 74 14.29 19.83 26.76
N TYR A 75 15.14 18.81 26.73
CA TYR A 75 15.83 18.32 27.93
C TYR A 75 16.78 19.37 28.51
N LEU A 76 17.58 20.05 27.67
CA LEU A 76 18.48 21.09 28.15
C LEU A 76 17.73 22.30 28.71
N TYR A 77 16.61 22.67 28.08
CA TYR A 77 15.87 23.87 28.45
C TYR A 77 14.91 23.67 29.63
N LEU A 78 14.20 22.53 29.69
CA LEU A 78 13.25 22.23 30.77
C LEU A 78 13.85 21.37 31.89
N GLY A 79 14.87 20.56 31.60
CA GLY A 79 15.49 19.68 32.60
C GLY A 79 16.22 20.45 33.71
N THR A 80 16.56 21.73 33.48
CA THR A 80 17.20 22.62 34.46
C THR A 80 16.20 23.47 35.26
N LYS A 81 14.91 23.48 34.89
CA LYS A 81 13.91 24.30 35.57
C LYS A 81 13.29 23.56 36.76
N THR A 82 13.26 24.25 37.89
CA THR A 82 12.65 23.76 39.13
C THR A 82 11.12 23.78 39.01
N ARG A 83 10.45 22.82 39.67
CA ARG A 83 9.00 22.56 39.63
C ARG A 83 8.10 23.78 39.87
N SER A 84 8.59 24.81 40.57
CA SER A 84 7.88 26.06 40.85
C SER A 84 7.66 26.95 39.62
N ASP A 85 8.44 26.77 38.55
CA ASP A 85 8.48 27.68 37.40
C ASP A 85 7.67 27.18 36.19
N ILE A 86 7.01 26.02 36.29
CA ILE A 86 6.30 25.37 35.17
C ILE A 86 4.79 25.25 35.44
N GLY A 87 4.23 26.01 36.40
CA GLY A 87 2.77 26.15 36.56
C GLY A 87 1.98 24.88 36.89
N TYR A 88 2.64 23.73 37.13
CA TYR A 88 1.96 22.49 37.50
C TYR A 88 1.43 22.60 38.93
N HIS A 89 0.11 22.72 39.04
CA HIS A 89 -0.62 22.75 40.30
C HIS A 89 -0.82 21.36 40.93
N ASP A 90 -0.23 20.31 40.37
CA ASP A 90 -0.51 18.93 40.77
C ASP A 90 0.60 18.29 41.62
N ASP A 91 0.13 17.54 42.60
CA ASP A 91 0.79 17.26 43.87
C ASP A 91 1.71 16.04 43.71
N GLY A 92 3.02 16.23 43.89
CA GLY A 92 3.96 15.11 44.10
C GLY A 92 4.57 14.42 42.87
N GLU A 93 3.92 14.34 41.70
CA GLU A 93 4.48 13.62 40.53
C GLU A 93 5.76 14.27 39.92
N PRO A 94 6.83 13.52 39.61
CA PRO A 94 8.06 14.07 39.04
C PRO A 94 7.83 14.61 37.62
N THR A 95 8.43 15.76 37.28
CA THR A 95 8.25 16.40 35.96
C THR A 95 8.60 15.43 34.81
N HIS A 96 7.75 15.38 33.79
CA HIS A 96 7.91 14.51 32.61
C HIS A 96 9.22 14.79 31.82
N TYR A 97 9.87 15.93 32.09
CA TYR A 97 11.11 16.35 31.44
C TYR A 97 12.37 16.21 32.31
N SER A 98 12.25 15.60 33.50
CA SER A 98 13.36 15.44 34.46
C SER A 98 14.49 14.52 33.97
N THR A 99 14.20 13.61 33.04
CA THR A 99 15.20 12.65 32.53
C THR A 99 15.10 12.57 31.02
N PHE A 100 16.24 12.47 30.33
CA PHE A 100 16.28 12.42 28.87
C PHE A 100 15.33 11.35 28.24
N PRO A 101 15.26 10.09 28.74
CA PRO A 101 14.32 9.10 28.19
C PRO A 101 12.85 9.47 28.41
N LYS A 102 12.52 10.13 29.54
CA LYS A 102 11.16 10.62 29.81
C LYS A 102 10.79 11.77 28.88
N THR A 103 11.73 12.69 28.63
CA THR A 103 11.57 13.76 27.63
C THR A 103 11.35 13.17 26.24
N LEU A 104 12.18 12.22 25.84
CA LEU A 104 12.06 11.55 24.55
C LEU A 104 10.70 10.86 24.37
N PHE A 105 10.27 10.10 25.37
CA PHE A 105 8.97 9.44 25.37
C PHE A 105 7.81 10.45 25.35
N SER A 106 7.92 11.53 26.13
CA SER A 106 6.92 12.60 26.14
C SER A 106 6.81 13.28 24.77
N LEU A 107 7.93 13.61 24.10
CA LEU A 107 7.91 14.15 22.75
C LEU A 107 7.40 13.15 21.71
N TYR A 108 7.68 11.86 21.88
CA TYR A 108 7.13 10.82 21.02
C TYR A 108 5.60 10.75 21.11
N LEU A 109 5.05 10.72 22.33
CA LEU A 109 3.59 10.81 22.52
C LEU A 109 3.04 12.12 21.96
N LEU A 110 3.71 13.24 22.24
CA LEU A 110 3.29 14.56 21.77
C LEU A 110 3.19 14.61 20.24
N GLY A 111 4.19 14.07 19.54
CA GLY A 111 4.26 14.11 18.08
C GLY A 111 3.30 13.14 17.38
N LEU A 112 3.00 11.99 17.98
CA LEU A 112 2.17 10.94 17.37
C LEU A 112 0.71 10.94 17.83
N LEU A 113 0.48 11.12 19.14
CA LEU A 113 -0.86 11.17 19.72
C LEU A 113 -1.47 12.57 19.59
N GLY A 114 -0.64 13.61 19.46
CA GLY A 114 -1.12 14.99 19.36
C GLY A 114 -1.76 15.52 20.64
N ASP A 115 -1.56 14.84 21.77
CA ASP A 115 -2.07 15.27 23.08
C ASP A 115 -1.10 16.28 23.68
N PHE A 116 -1.38 17.57 23.50
CA PHE A 116 -0.55 18.66 24.01
C PHE A 116 -1.36 19.73 24.74
N ASP A 117 -0.85 20.14 25.89
CA ASP A 117 -1.31 21.31 26.62
C ASP A 117 -0.33 22.47 26.40
N LEU A 118 -0.79 23.53 25.73
CA LEU A 118 0.02 24.73 25.47
C LEU A 118 0.23 25.56 26.74
N ASP A 119 -0.65 25.41 27.74
CA ASP A 119 -0.62 26.22 28.95
C ASP A 119 0.49 25.77 29.91
N THR A 120 1.00 24.55 29.72
CA THR A 120 2.19 24.01 30.40
C THR A 120 3.47 24.84 30.17
N PHE A 121 3.58 25.57 29.07
CA PHE A 121 4.83 26.26 28.71
C PHE A 121 4.72 27.77 28.85
N ASP A 122 5.28 28.39 29.89
CA ASP A 122 5.20 29.86 30.04
C ASP A 122 6.00 30.65 28.99
N ASN A 123 7.02 30.04 28.37
CA ASN A 123 7.86 30.73 27.39
C ASN A 123 7.26 30.67 25.97
N ARG A 124 6.98 31.84 25.39
CA ARG A 124 6.54 32.01 24.00
C ARG A 124 7.47 31.33 22.98
N ALA A 125 8.78 31.35 23.21
CA ALA A 125 9.74 30.69 22.33
C ALA A 125 9.61 29.16 22.36
N LEU A 126 9.38 28.57 23.54
CA LEU A 126 9.15 27.13 23.68
C LEU A 126 7.83 26.71 23.02
N ARG A 127 6.76 27.48 23.23
CA ARG A 127 5.47 27.25 22.55
C ARG A 127 5.66 27.23 21.03
N PHE A 128 6.41 28.19 20.50
CA PHE A 128 6.69 28.25 19.06
C PHE A 128 7.51 27.03 18.58
N ILE A 129 8.57 26.64 19.30
CA ILE A 129 9.38 25.46 18.97
C ILE A 129 8.54 24.17 19.04
N LEU A 130 7.64 24.05 20.02
CA LEU A 130 6.74 22.91 20.17
C LEU A 130 5.76 22.82 19.00
N VAL A 131 5.12 23.94 18.64
CA VAL A 131 4.22 24.00 17.48
C VAL A 131 4.96 23.66 16.20
N LEU A 132 6.21 24.14 16.03
CA LEU A 132 7.05 23.79 14.89
C LEU A 132 7.38 22.29 14.86
N PHE A 133 7.70 21.70 16.01
CA PHE A 133 7.93 20.25 16.12
C PHE A 133 6.70 19.45 15.72
N VAL A 134 5.52 19.78 16.27
CA VAL A 134 4.26 19.11 15.93
C VAL A 134 3.93 19.30 14.45
N PHE A 135 4.12 20.49 13.89
CA PHE A 135 3.93 20.74 12.47
C PHE A 135 4.85 19.86 11.60
N ILE A 136 6.14 19.78 11.93
CA ILE A 136 7.10 18.95 11.20
C ILE A 136 6.72 17.47 11.31
N VAL A 137 6.45 16.97 12.52
CA VAL A 137 6.15 15.54 12.76
C VAL A 137 4.78 15.12 12.24
N ALA A 138 3.73 15.85 12.59
CA ALA A 138 2.36 15.46 12.28
C ALA A 138 1.95 15.85 10.84
N VAL A 139 2.45 16.95 10.30
CA VAL A 139 2.06 17.41 8.95
C VAL A 139 3.09 16.97 7.91
N VAL A 140 4.36 17.33 8.09
CA VAL A 140 5.37 17.09 7.05
C VAL A 140 5.74 15.61 6.97
N LEU A 141 6.16 15.02 8.10
CA LEU A 141 6.61 13.62 8.16
C LEU A 141 5.46 12.66 7.85
N LEU A 142 4.23 12.91 8.32
CA LEU A 142 3.08 12.06 7.98
C LEU A 142 2.74 12.11 6.49
N ASN A 143 2.76 13.30 5.86
CA ASN A 143 2.50 13.42 4.43
C ASN A 143 3.59 12.73 3.59
N VAL A 144 4.85 12.85 4.00
CA VAL A 144 5.97 12.15 3.36
C VAL A 144 5.87 10.64 3.56
N LEU A 145 5.45 10.19 4.75
CA LEU A 145 5.25 8.78 5.05
C LEU A 145 4.23 8.14 4.12
N ILE A 146 3.08 8.79 3.94
CA ILE A 146 2.03 8.33 3.03
C ILE A 146 2.57 8.27 1.59
N ALA A 147 3.37 9.26 1.17
CA ALA A 147 3.97 9.26 -0.16
C ALA A 147 4.95 8.09 -0.37
N ILE A 148 5.80 7.79 0.62
CA ILE A 148 6.74 6.65 0.56
C ILE A 148 5.97 5.33 0.54
N VAL A 149 4.98 5.16 1.41
CA VAL A 149 4.16 3.95 1.49
C VAL A 149 3.40 3.73 0.17
N SER A 150 2.82 4.79 -0.42
CA SER A 150 2.13 4.70 -1.71
C SER A 150 3.07 4.24 -2.82
N LYS A 151 4.26 4.85 -2.92
CA LYS A 151 5.24 4.48 -3.95
C LYS A 151 5.71 3.03 -3.80
N SER A 152 5.95 2.58 -2.57
CA SER A 152 6.34 1.19 -2.28
C SER A 152 5.21 0.22 -2.65
N HIS A 153 3.97 0.55 -2.31
CA HIS A 153 2.80 -0.25 -2.67
C HIS A 153 2.61 -0.37 -4.20
N ASP A 154 2.81 0.73 -4.93
CA ASP A 154 2.68 0.76 -6.39
C ASP A 154 3.78 -0.06 -7.09
N ASP A 155 5.04 0.05 -6.63
CA ASP A 155 6.17 -0.74 -7.14
C ASP A 155 5.96 -2.25 -6.93
N ILE A 156 5.48 -2.63 -5.74
CA ILE A 156 5.15 -4.01 -5.39
C ILE A 156 4.01 -4.54 -6.27
N THR A 157 2.93 -3.75 -6.41
CA THR A 157 1.76 -4.14 -7.21
C THR A 157 2.14 -4.29 -8.69
N GLY A 158 2.98 -3.42 -9.22
CA GLY A 158 3.51 -3.51 -10.59
C GLY A 158 4.32 -4.78 -10.82
N LYS A 159 5.25 -5.10 -9.92
CA LYS A 159 6.07 -6.33 -10.01
C LYS A 159 5.23 -7.59 -9.93
N ILE A 160 4.22 -7.59 -9.07
CA ILE A 160 3.33 -8.74 -8.89
C ILE A 160 2.37 -8.90 -10.06
N ALA A 161 1.86 -7.79 -10.61
CA ALA A 161 1.05 -7.82 -11.82
C ALA A 161 1.84 -8.39 -13.01
N ALA A 162 3.09 -7.98 -13.19
CA ALA A 162 3.97 -8.54 -14.22
C ALA A 162 4.18 -10.04 -14.01
N GLY A 163 4.54 -10.48 -12.80
CA GLY A 163 4.73 -11.91 -12.50
C GLY A 163 3.47 -12.75 -12.73
N LEU A 164 2.29 -12.25 -12.34
CA LEU A 164 1.00 -12.89 -12.59
C LEU A 164 0.67 -12.95 -14.09
N PHE A 165 0.99 -11.89 -14.84
CA PHE A 165 0.78 -11.84 -16.28
C PHE A 165 1.62 -12.89 -17.03
N TYR A 166 2.89 -13.09 -16.65
CA TYR A 166 3.70 -14.15 -17.25
C TYR A 166 3.21 -15.54 -16.84
N ARG A 167 2.78 -15.70 -15.59
CA ARG A 167 2.24 -16.98 -15.11
C ARG A 167 0.96 -17.38 -15.84
N SER A 168 0.00 -16.47 -16.00
CA SER A 168 -1.25 -16.74 -16.70
C SER A 168 -1.01 -17.04 -18.19
N ARG A 169 -0.03 -16.37 -18.82
CA ARG A 169 0.37 -16.71 -20.19
C ARG A 169 1.02 -18.09 -20.29
N LEU A 170 1.90 -18.45 -19.37
CA LEU A 170 2.51 -19.78 -19.36
C LEU A 170 1.47 -20.87 -19.12
N GLU A 171 0.53 -20.65 -18.21
CA GLU A 171 -0.59 -21.55 -17.94
C GLU A 171 -1.45 -21.74 -19.19
N TYR A 172 -1.80 -20.64 -19.87
CA TYR A 172 -2.52 -20.68 -21.14
C TYR A 172 -1.76 -21.47 -22.23
N ILE A 173 -0.44 -21.27 -22.35
CA ILE A 173 0.40 -22.02 -23.29
C ILE A 173 0.41 -23.52 -22.92
N THR A 174 0.50 -23.85 -21.63
CA THR A 174 0.49 -25.25 -21.19
C THR A 174 -0.86 -25.93 -21.39
N GLU A 175 -1.98 -25.21 -21.22
CA GLU A 175 -3.33 -25.72 -21.48
C GLU A 175 -3.63 -25.88 -22.97
N THR A 176 -3.06 -25.02 -23.82
CA THR A 176 -3.20 -25.12 -25.28
C THR A 176 -2.23 -26.12 -25.91
N THR A 177 -1.17 -26.54 -25.22
CA THR A 177 -0.21 -27.56 -25.68
C THR A 177 -0.87 -28.92 -26.03
N PRO A 178 -1.78 -29.51 -25.23
CA PRO A 178 -2.49 -30.73 -25.62
C PRO A 178 -3.42 -30.53 -26.82
N VAL A 179 -4.01 -29.32 -26.98
CA VAL A 179 -4.81 -28.97 -28.16
C VAL A 179 -3.91 -28.85 -29.40
N ALA A 180 -2.69 -28.32 -29.24
CA ALA A 180 -1.67 -28.28 -30.29
C ALA A 180 -1.21 -29.67 -30.72
N ARG A 181 -1.33 -30.69 -29.86
CA ARG A 181 -1.09 -32.09 -30.26
C ARG A 181 -2.16 -32.65 -31.19
N LEU A 182 -3.40 -32.16 -31.11
CA LEU A 182 -4.52 -32.56 -31.99
C LEU A 182 -4.48 -31.89 -33.37
N LEU A 183 -3.67 -30.84 -33.56
CA LEU A 183 -3.50 -30.19 -34.86
C LEU A 183 -2.78 -31.11 -35.85
N PRO A 184 -3.23 -31.16 -37.12
CA PRO A 184 -2.68 -32.04 -38.14
C PRO A 184 -1.24 -31.68 -38.50
N SER A 185 -0.44 -32.71 -38.81
CA SER A 185 1.02 -32.63 -38.95
C SER A 185 1.53 -31.63 -39.99
N TRP A 186 0.71 -31.23 -40.97
CA TRP A 186 1.07 -30.21 -41.96
C TRP A 186 1.13 -28.78 -41.38
N LEU A 187 0.53 -28.54 -40.20
CA LEU A 187 0.63 -27.27 -39.48
C LEU A 187 1.66 -27.30 -38.33
N ARG A 188 2.21 -28.48 -37.99
CA ARG A 188 3.34 -28.61 -37.07
C ARG A 188 4.60 -28.18 -37.80
N ARG A 189 4.91 -26.89 -37.74
CA ARG A 189 6.26 -26.41 -38.00
C ARG A 189 7.13 -26.97 -36.87
N GLU A 190 8.00 -27.90 -37.22
CA GLU A 190 8.94 -28.59 -36.33
C GLU A 190 9.98 -27.57 -35.85
N GLU A 191 9.61 -26.70 -34.91
CA GLU A 191 10.58 -25.90 -34.17
C GLU A 191 11.18 -26.79 -33.09
N ASP A 192 12.43 -27.17 -33.34
CA ASP A 192 13.31 -27.92 -32.47
C ASP A 192 13.28 -27.35 -31.05
N GLY A 193 12.98 -28.19 -30.05
CA GLY A 193 12.77 -27.75 -28.67
C GLY A 193 14.00 -27.09 -28.04
N ASP A 194 15.18 -27.34 -28.62
CA ASP A 194 16.43 -26.71 -28.22
C ASP A 194 16.53 -25.26 -28.71
N SER A 195 15.96 -24.92 -29.86
CA SER A 195 15.87 -23.53 -30.37
C SER A 195 14.97 -22.66 -29.48
N ILE A 196 13.88 -23.22 -28.94
CA ILE A 196 12.98 -22.49 -28.03
C ILE A 196 13.69 -22.19 -26.70
N LYS A 197 14.47 -23.14 -26.17
CA LYS A 197 15.25 -22.93 -24.94
C LYS A 197 16.32 -21.86 -25.12
N GLU A 198 17.01 -21.86 -26.26
CA GLU A 198 18.02 -20.86 -26.58
C GLU A 198 17.40 -19.46 -26.66
N ARG A 199 16.27 -19.31 -27.37
CA ARG A 199 15.51 -18.06 -27.45
C ARG A 199 14.98 -17.59 -26.10
N LEU A 200 14.50 -18.51 -25.26
CA LEU A 200 14.01 -18.16 -23.92
C LEU A 200 15.16 -17.69 -23.02
N ARG A 201 16.33 -18.32 -23.12
CA ARG A 201 17.53 -17.98 -22.35
C ARG A 201 18.11 -16.63 -22.79
N GLU A 202 18.09 -16.36 -24.09
CA GLU A 202 18.52 -15.09 -24.68
C GLU A 202 17.55 -13.95 -24.29
N ALA A 203 16.23 -14.20 -24.32
CA ALA A 203 15.23 -13.25 -23.85
C ALA A 203 15.32 -12.98 -22.34
N LEU A 204 15.59 -14.00 -21.51
CA LEU A 204 15.79 -13.83 -20.07
C LEU A 204 17.07 -13.06 -19.74
N ALA A 205 18.12 -13.24 -20.54
CA ALA A 205 19.36 -12.47 -20.42
C ALA A 205 19.15 -11.00 -20.80
N GLN A 206 18.43 -10.73 -21.90
CA GLN A 206 18.05 -9.37 -22.29
C GLN A 206 17.16 -8.69 -21.23
N HIS A 207 16.22 -9.40 -20.63
CA HIS A 207 15.32 -8.80 -19.64
C HIS A 207 16.01 -8.50 -18.29
N LYS A 208 17.07 -9.25 -17.95
CA LYS A 208 17.82 -9.04 -16.71
C LYS A 208 18.71 -7.80 -16.75
N ASP A 209 19.22 -7.44 -17.92
CA ASP A 209 20.09 -6.27 -18.09
C ASP A 209 19.31 -5.00 -18.50
N ALA A 210 18.12 -5.13 -19.09
CA ALA A 210 17.28 -3.99 -19.51
C ALA A 210 16.33 -3.45 -18.42
N SER A 211 16.00 -4.24 -17.40
CA SER A 211 14.88 -3.96 -16.48
C SER A 211 15.03 -2.75 -15.55
N GLU A 212 16.23 -2.20 -15.33
CA GLU A 212 16.39 -1.00 -14.48
C GLU A 212 16.75 0.27 -15.25
N ALA A 213 17.48 0.17 -16.37
CA ALA A 213 17.91 1.35 -17.13
C ALA A 213 16.90 1.77 -18.21
N ASP A 214 16.29 0.81 -18.92
CA ASP A 214 15.40 1.14 -20.05
C ASP A 214 13.99 1.53 -19.59
N HIS A 215 13.48 0.97 -18.49
CA HIS A 215 12.18 1.39 -17.94
C HIS A 215 12.20 2.84 -17.43
N VAL A 216 13.34 3.29 -16.86
CA VAL A 216 13.50 4.69 -16.44
C VAL A 216 13.55 5.59 -17.67
N ARG A 217 14.30 5.22 -18.72
CA ARG A 217 14.36 5.97 -19.98
C ARG A 217 13.03 6.05 -20.71
N GLU A 218 12.30 4.93 -20.79
CA GLU A 218 10.98 4.87 -21.43
C GLU A 218 9.95 5.71 -20.66
N SER A 219 10.00 5.70 -19.31
CA SER A 219 9.13 6.55 -18.49
C SER A 219 9.45 8.04 -18.66
N GLU A 220 10.73 8.39 -18.85
CA GLU A 220 11.16 9.77 -19.06
C GLU A 220 10.78 10.28 -20.47
N GLU A 221 10.83 9.41 -21.48
CA GLU A 221 10.39 9.75 -22.84
C GLU A 221 8.87 9.88 -22.92
N ARG A 222 8.10 8.99 -22.27
CA ARG A 222 6.64 9.11 -22.20
C ARG A 222 6.19 10.38 -21.48
N THR A 223 6.80 10.70 -20.33
CA THR A 223 6.44 11.93 -19.59
C THR A 223 6.80 13.20 -20.37
N LYS A 224 7.91 13.20 -21.13
CA LYS A 224 8.24 14.31 -22.05
C LYS A 224 7.23 14.46 -23.18
N GLN A 225 6.73 13.35 -23.73
CA GLN A 225 5.75 13.36 -24.80
C GLN A 225 4.39 13.86 -24.30
N GLU A 226 3.92 13.35 -23.15
CA GLU A 226 2.69 13.83 -22.50
C GLU A 226 2.79 15.32 -22.16
N LEU A 227 3.92 15.79 -21.66
CA LEU A 227 4.14 17.22 -21.39
C LEU A 227 4.06 18.06 -22.68
N ALA A 228 4.60 17.55 -23.80
CA ALA A 228 4.55 18.24 -25.08
C ALA A 228 3.11 18.34 -25.62
N ASP A 229 2.32 17.29 -25.46
CA ASP A 229 0.92 17.26 -25.90
C ASP A 229 0.03 18.16 -25.02
N VAL A 230 0.20 18.12 -23.70
CA VAL A 230 -0.48 19.05 -22.78
C VAL A 230 -0.13 20.50 -23.10
N LYS A 231 1.14 20.79 -23.44
CA LYS A 231 1.54 22.15 -23.84
C LYS A 231 0.88 22.60 -25.14
N ARG A 232 0.66 21.69 -26.09
CA ARG A 232 -0.08 21.98 -27.34
C ARG A 232 -1.55 22.24 -27.06
N GLU A 233 -2.19 21.42 -26.22
CA GLU A 233 -3.59 21.63 -25.82
C GLU A 233 -3.76 22.96 -25.09
N LEU A 234 -2.84 23.32 -24.18
CA LEU A 234 -2.87 24.59 -23.48
C LEU A 234 -2.75 25.78 -24.46
N ALA A 235 -1.89 25.68 -25.46
CA ALA A 235 -1.75 26.71 -26.49
C ALA A 235 -3.02 26.84 -27.35
N ALA A 236 -3.65 25.72 -27.72
CA ALA A 236 -4.91 25.72 -28.45
C ALA A 236 -6.05 26.32 -27.60
N MET A 237 -6.08 26.04 -26.30
CA MET A 237 -7.07 26.60 -25.39
C MET A 237 -6.89 28.11 -25.22
N ALA A 238 -5.65 28.59 -25.09
CA ALA A 238 -5.33 30.01 -25.04
C ALA A 238 -5.74 30.75 -26.32
N ALA A 239 -5.48 30.16 -27.50
CA ALA A 239 -5.95 30.73 -28.77
C ALA A 239 -7.48 30.82 -28.83
N THR A 240 -8.17 29.79 -28.35
CA THR A 240 -9.64 29.77 -28.27
C THR A 240 -10.16 30.89 -27.37
N GLN A 241 -9.53 31.12 -26.22
CA GLN A 241 -9.88 32.22 -25.31
C GLN A 241 -9.66 33.60 -25.94
N GLN A 242 -8.66 33.78 -26.79
CA GLN A 242 -8.47 35.05 -27.51
C GLN A 242 -9.57 35.29 -28.54
N ILE A 243 -10.00 34.25 -29.27
CA ILE A 243 -11.11 34.33 -30.24
C ILE A 243 -12.43 34.65 -29.52
N ILE A 244 -12.74 33.89 -28.48
CA ILE A 244 -13.38 34.32 -27.23
C ILE A 244 -13.65 35.82 -27.06
N LEU A 245 -12.63 36.45 -26.48
CA LEU A 245 -12.60 37.84 -26.09
C LEU A 245 -12.76 38.78 -27.29
N ALA A 246 -12.13 38.47 -28.42
CA ALA A 246 -12.28 39.26 -29.64
C ALA A 246 -13.73 39.33 -30.11
N LYS A 247 -14.45 38.19 -30.12
CA LYS A 247 -15.88 38.15 -30.47
C LYS A 247 -16.74 38.92 -29.47
N LEU A 248 -16.49 38.76 -28.16
CA LEU A 248 -17.22 39.51 -27.14
C LEU A 248 -17.02 41.02 -27.28
N GLN A 249 -15.81 41.46 -27.61
CA GLN A 249 -15.51 42.87 -27.82
C GLN A 249 -16.24 43.42 -29.05
N THR A 250 -16.27 42.68 -30.17
CA THR A 250 -17.06 43.09 -31.35
C THR A 250 -18.56 43.20 -31.07
N ILE A 251 -19.12 42.32 -30.23
CA ILE A 251 -20.54 42.39 -29.82
C ILE A 251 -20.79 43.58 -28.89
N LEU A 252 -19.82 43.92 -28.04
CA LEU A 252 -19.92 45.07 -27.14
C LEU A 252 -19.90 46.38 -27.93
N ASP A 253 -19.02 46.48 -28.93
CA ASP A 253 -18.88 47.65 -29.78
C ASP A 253 -20.11 47.87 -30.68
N ASP A 254 -20.74 46.80 -31.20
CA ASP A 254 -21.98 46.86 -32.00
C ASP A 254 -23.21 47.31 -31.18
N LYS A 255 -23.14 47.22 -29.85
CA LYS A 255 -24.20 47.62 -28.92
C LYS A 255 -24.07 49.03 -28.34
N GLN A 256 -23.02 49.78 -28.69
CA GLN A 256 -22.91 51.20 -28.33
C GLN A 256 -23.41 52.08 -29.49
N PRO A 257 -24.66 52.60 -29.42
CA PRO A 257 -25.17 53.59 -30.38
C PRO A 257 -24.60 54.99 -30.16
#